data_AF-A0A7V2XZE4-F1
#
_entry.id   AF-A0A7V2XZE4-F1
#
_cell.length_a   1.000
_cell.length_b   1.000
_cell.length_c   1.000
_cell.angle_alpha   90.00
_cell.angle_beta   90.00
_cell.angle_gamma   90.00
#
_symmetry.space_group_name_H-M   'P 1'
#
loop_
_entity.id
_entity.type
_entity.pdbx_description
1 polymer ?
#
loop_
_entity_poly.entity_id
_entity_poly.type
_entity_poly.pdbx_seq_one_letter_code
_entity_poly.pdbx_strand_id
1 'polypeptide(L)'
;MIDKITFDIETITPMFLAGSNQSKAELRAASIKGLLRFWWRTLQAEPDLENLREKESEIFGCSNKKVGGSSFSLRVWFEKPHIPMNEKFPKQIIQVTSKGKTFPVNILEYLAYGTLEYKKGQGNVFVREYFPG
;
A
#
# COMPACT_ATOMS: atom_id res chain seq x y z
N MET A 1 -31.44 4.92 7.20
CA MET A 1 -30.88 5.66 6.05
C MET A 1 -29.38 5.45 6.11
N ILE A 2 -28.73 5.03 5.02
CA ILE A 2 -27.28 4.79 5.02
C ILE A 2 -26.62 6.08 4.52
N ASP A 3 -25.85 6.72 5.38
CA ASP A 3 -25.07 7.90 5.00
C ASP A 3 -23.84 7.46 4.20
N LYS A 4 -23.63 8.08 3.05
CA LYS A 4 -22.52 7.79 2.14
C LYS A 4 -21.60 9.00 2.05
N ILE A 5 -20.32 8.76 2.25
CA ILE A 5 -19.25 9.72 2.00
C ILE A 5 -18.36 9.16 0.89
N THR A 6 -17.94 10.00 -0.05
CA THR A 6 -17.10 9.60 -1.19
C THR A 6 -15.88 10.51 -1.26
N PHE A 7 -14.73 9.93 -1.58
CA PHE A 7 -13.46 10.62 -1.66
C PHE A 7 -12.77 10.22 -2.96
N ASP A 8 -12.23 11.22 -3.65
CA ASP A 8 -11.35 11.01 -4.80
C ASP A 8 -9.91 10.99 -4.31
N ILE A 9 -9.17 9.97 -4.73
CA ILE A 9 -7.80 9.72 -4.29
C ILE A 9 -6.91 9.49 -5.50
N GLU A 10 -5.67 9.94 -5.40
CA GLU A 10 -4.65 9.81 -6.42
C GLU A 10 -3.37 9.24 -5.81
N THR A 11 -2.69 8.38 -6.56
CA THR A 11 -1.35 7.90 -6.23
C THR A 11 -0.35 8.96 -6.66
N ILE A 12 0.39 9.56 -5.71
CA ILE A 12 1.44 10.54 -6.02
C ILE A 12 2.82 9.92 -6.29
N THR A 13 2.97 8.65 -5.94
CA THR A 13 4.18 7.83 -6.15
C THR A 13 3.76 6.43 -6.57
N PRO A 14 4.63 5.67 -7.27
CA PRO A 14 4.35 4.28 -7.61
C PRO A 14 3.88 3.48 -6.41
N MET A 15 2.72 2.84 -6.54
CA MET A 15 2.07 2.09 -5.47
C MET A 15 2.20 0.58 -5.70
N PHE A 16 2.82 -0.10 -4.75
CA PHE A 16 3.12 -1.54 -4.80
C PHE A 16 2.15 -2.31 -3.92
N LEU A 17 0.99 -2.69 -4.47
CA LEU A 17 -0.01 -3.50 -3.78
C LEU A 17 -0.29 -4.76 -4.58
N ALA A 18 -0.38 -5.90 -3.90
CA ALA A 18 -0.61 -7.18 -4.56
C ALA A 18 -1.71 -8.01 -3.87
N GLY A 19 -2.30 -8.89 -4.67
CA GLY A 19 -3.41 -9.77 -4.36
C GLY A 19 -3.04 -11.07 -3.66
N SER A 20 -3.86 -12.09 -3.88
CA SER A 20 -3.41 -13.49 -3.75
C SER A 20 -2.33 -13.80 -4.78
N ASN A 21 -2.45 -13.24 -5.99
CA ASN A 21 -1.40 -13.26 -6.99
C ASN A 21 -0.39 -12.13 -6.73
N GLN A 22 0.81 -12.50 -6.28
CA GLN A 22 1.86 -11.55 -5.91
C GLN A 22 2.50 -10.82 -7.11
N SER A 23 2.33 -11.32 -8.34
CA SER A 23 2.88 -10.67 -9.54
C SER A 23 1.98 -9.58 -10.11
N LYS A 24 0.69 -9.58 -9.75
CA LYS A 24 -0.31 -8.64 -10.27
C LYS A 24 -0.62 -7.54 -9.26
N ALA A 25 -0.67 -6.31 -9.74
CA ALA A 25 -1.04 -5.18 -8.90
C ALA A 25 -2.54 -5.23 -8.59
N GLU A 26 -2.91 -5.11 -7.31
CA GLU A 26 -4.31 -5.16 -6.89
C GLU A 26 -4.57 -4.23 -5.71
N LEU A 27 -5.44 -3.23 -5.90
CA LEU A 27 -5.94 -2.37 -4.83
C LEU A 27 -7.20 -2.97 -4.22
N ARG A 28 -7.13 -3.35 -2.94
CA ARG A 28 -8.24 -3.97 -2.21
C ARG A 28 -8.78 -3.03 -1.15
N ALA A 29 -10.11 -2.98 -1.01
CA ALA A 29 -10.77 -2.26 0.08
C ALA A 29 -10.26 -2.71 1.47
N ALA A 30 -9.92 -3.99 1.62
CA ALA A 30 -9.34 -4.52 2.86
C ALA A 30 -8.01 -3.83 3.24
N SER A 31 -7.14 -3.53 2.27
CA SER A 31 -5.87 -2.85 2.51
C SER A 31 -6.08 -1.43 3.03
N ILE A 32 -6.99 -0.68 2.40
CA ILE A 32 -7.35 0.68 2.84
C ILE A 32 -8.00 0.64 4.22
N LYS A 33 -8.91 -0.31 4.47
CA LYS A 33 -9.53 -0.50 5.79
C LYS A 33 -8.48 -0.79 6.88
N GLY A 34 -7.46 -1.58 6.56
CA GLY A 34 -6.33 -1.83 7.46
C GLY A 34 -5.54 -0.57 7.81
N LEU A 35 -5.25 0.28 6.82
CA LEU A 35 -4.59 1.58 7.03
C LEU A 35 -5.45 2.53 7.88
N LEU A 36 -6.75 2.62 7.60
CA LEU A 36 -7.68 3.42 8.40
C LEU A 36 -7.72 2.93 9.85
N ARG A 37 -7.75 1.61 10.07
CA ARG A 37 -7.72 1.00 11.41
C ARG A 37 -6.42 1.32 12.13
N PHE A 38 -5.28 1.24 11.43
CA PHE A 38 -3.98 1.63 11.99
C PHE A 38 -3.98 3.08 12.44
N TRP A 39 -4.31 4.02 11.54
CA TRP A 39 -4.28 5.45 11.84
C TRP A 39 -5.30 5.84 12.91
N TRP A 40 -6.49 5.23 12.90
CA TRP A 40 -7.45 5.42 13.97
C TRP A 40 -6.85 5.09 15.33
N ARG A 41 -6.13 3.95 15.47
CA ARG A 41 -5.44 3.61 16.73
C ARG A 41 -4.35 4.61 17.09
N THR A 42 -3.54 5.04 16.12
CA THR A 42 -2.43 5.99 16.35
C THR A 42 -2.93 7.34 16.87
N LEU A 43 -4.15 7.71 16.52
CA LEU A 43 -4.79 8.96 16.95
C LEU A 43 -5.50 8.85 18.32
N GLN A 44 -5.63 7.64 18.88
CA GLN A 44 -6.25 7.48 20.20
C GLN A 44 -5.25 7.78 21.32
N ALA A 45 -5.61 8.69 22.22
CA ALA A 45 -4.92 8.90 23.49
C ALA A 45 -5.50 7.98 24.59
N GLU A 46 -5.59 6.68 24.30
CA GLU A 46 -6.14 5.68 25.21
C GLU A 46 -5.01 4.83 25.80
N PRO A 47 -4.70 4.96 27.11
CA PRO A 47 -3.64 4.19 27.73
C PRO A 47 -4.05 2.74 28.04
N ASP A 48 -5.34 2.45 28.17
CA ASP A 48 -5.83 1.09 28.42
C ASP A 48 -6.04 0.31 27.12
N LEU A 49 -5.31 -0.79 26.98
CA LEU A 49 -5.34 -1.62 25.78
C LEU A 49 -6.69 -2.30 25.58
N GLU A 50 -7.36 -2.73 26.66
CA GLU A 50 -8.64 -3.41 26.53
C GLU A 50 -9.72 -2.43 26.05
N ASN A 51 -9.81 -1.25 26.68
CA ASN A 51 -10.71 -0.19 26.23
C ASN A 51 -10.43 0.24 24.77
N LEU A 52 -9.16 0.36 24.37
CA LEU A 52 -8.79 0.66 22.98
C LEU A 52 -9.31 -0.43 22.02
N ARG A 53 -9.15 -1.71 22.37
CA ARG A 53 -9.61 -2.85 21.54
C ARG A 53 -11.12 -2.91 21.45
N GLU A 54 -11.84 -2.60 22.52
CA GLU A 54 -13.30 -2.53 22.53
C GLU A 54 -13.79 -1.45 21.56
N LYS A 55 -13.31 -0.22 21.71
CA LYS A 55 -13.62 0.91 20.81
C LYS A 55 -13.25 0.61 19.35
N GLU A 56 -12.08 0.00 19.11
CA GLU A 56 -11.65 -0.39 17.76
C GLU A 56 -12.61 -1.42 17.15
N SER A 57 -13.07 -2.37 17.96
CA SER A 57 -13.96 -3.45 17.54
C SER A 57 -15.36 -2.95 17.19
N GLU A 58 -15.88 -1.96 17.91
CA GLU A 58 -17.18 -1.33 17.62
C GLU A 58 -17.20 -0.66 16.23
N ILE A 59 -16.07 -0.14 15.78
CA ILE A 59 -15.94 0.57 14.50
C ILE A 59 -15.57 -0.42 13.38
N PHE A 60 -14.48 -1.15 13.55
CA PHE A 60 -13.87 -1.96 12.48
C PHE A 60 -14.31 -3.43 12.49
N GLY A 61 -15.06 -3.85 13.51
CA GLY A 61 -15.46 -5.23 13.72
C GLY A 61 -14.39 -6.08 14.40
N CYS A 62 -14.81 -7.22 14.91
CA CYS A 62 -13.96 -8.23 15.54
C CYS A 62 -14.61 -9.62 15.39
N SER A 63 -13.79 -10.67 15.28
CA SER A 63 -14.24 -12.07 15.12
C SER A 63 -14.98 -12.65 16.33
N ASN A 64 -15.23 -11.86 17.37
CA ASN A 64 -15.99 -12.30 18.54
C ASN A 64 -17.49 -12.36 18.23
N LYS A 65 -18.19 -13.37 18.76
CA LYS A 65 -19.63 -13.63 18.53
C LYS A 65 -20.55 -12.44 18.86
N LYS A 66 -20.09 -11.51 19.70
CA LYS A 66 -20.87 -10.33 20.14
C LYS A 66 -20.77 -9.12 19.21
N VAL A 67 -19.66 -8.94 18.50
CA VAL A 67 -19.38 -7.69 17.75
C VAL A 67 -19.63 -7.88 16.25
N GLY A 68 -19.14 -8.99 15.68
CA GLY A 68 -19.36 -9.29 14.26
C GLY A 68 -18.63 -8.32 13.32
N GLY A 69 -19.31 -7.89 12.26
CA GLY A 69 -18.75 -7.05 11.20
C GLY A 69 -18.47 -5.61 11.64
N SER A 70 -17.79 -4.84 10.79
CA SER A 70 -17.64 -3.39 11.01
C SER A 70 -18.97 -2.66 10.92
N SER A 71 -19.07 -1.53 11.62
CA SER A 71 -20.22 -0.62 11.54
C SER A 71 -20.33 0.13 10.20
N PHE A 72 -19.30 0.05 9.35
CA PHE A 72 -19.26 0.66 8.02
C PHE A 72 -18.80 -0.31 6.93
N SER A 73 -19.11 0.01 5.68
CA SER A 73 -18.62 -0.70 4.48
C SER A 73 -17.76 0.21 3.63
N LEU A 74 -16.65 -0.32 3.11
CA LEU A 74 -15.78 0.40 2.17
C LEU A 74 -15.86 -0.22 0.78
N ARG A 75 -16.02 0.62 -0.23
CA ARG A 75 -15.94 0.23 -1.64
C ARG A 75 -14.86 1.06 -2.32
N VAL A 76 -14.06 0.41 -3.16
CA VAL A 76 -13.03 1.04 -3.97
C VAL A 76 -13.33 0.72 -5.41
N TRP A 77 -13.26 1.72 -6.27
CA TRP A 77 -13.37 1.58 -7.71
C TRP A 77 -12.43 2.59 -8.36
N PHE A 78 -12.07 2.35 -9.61
CA PHE A 78 -11.31 3.30 -10.40
C PHE A 78 -12.26 4.00 -11.36
N GLU A 79 -12.17 5.33 -11.46
CA GLU A 79 -12.94 6.09 -12.45
C GLU A 79 -12.48 5.79 -13.88
N LYS A 80 -11.18 5.54 -14.05
CA LYS A 80 -10.54 5.13 -15.30
C LYS A 80 -9.77 3.84 -15.06
N PRO A 81 -9.58 2.97 -16.07
CA PRO A 81 -8.74 1.79 -15.90
C PRO A 81 -7.34 2.24 -15.47
N HIS A 82 -6.96 1.95 -14.22
CA HIS A 82 -5.58 2.17 -13.79
C HIS A 82 -4.78 0.98 -14.28
N ILE A 83 -3.92 1.20 -15.27
CA ILE A 83 -3.18 0.15 -15.95
C ILE A 83 -1.93 -0.15 -15.13
N PRO A 84 -1.81 -1.34 -14.52
CA PRO A 84 -0.58 -1.70 -13.83
C PRO A 84 0.59 -1.77 -14.81
N MET A 85 1.76 -1.30 -14.36
CA MET A 85 2.99 -1.33 -15.13
C MET A 85 4.00 -2.28 -14.50
N ASN A 86 4.88 -2.85 -15.31
CA ASN A 86 6.06 -3.60 -14.87
C ASN A 86 7.34 -3.10 -15.56
N GLU A 87 7.28 -1.90 -16.13
CA GLU A 87 8.39 -1.28 -16.84
C GLU A 87 9.35 -0.60 -15.88
N LYS A 88 10.61 -0.45 -16.32
CA LYS A 88 11.64 0.25 -15.55
C LYS A 88 11.23 1.70 -15.31
N PHE A 89 11.49 2.20 -14.11
CA PHE A 89 11.30 3.61 -13.82
C PHE A 89 12.13 4.50 -14.76
N PRO A 90 11.70 5.76 -14.97
CA PRO A 90 12.52 6.77 -15.60
C PRO A 90 13.90 6.83 -14.95
N LYS A 91 14.94 7.04 -15.76
CA LYS A 91 16.32 7.07 -15.27
C LYS A 91 16.57 8.36 -14.49
N GLN A 92 16.43 8.31 -13.17
CA GLN A 92 16.84 9.39 -12.27
C GLN A 92 18.11 8.98 -11.54
N ILE A 93 19.24 9.07 -12.27
CA ILE A 93 20.52 8.55 -11.83
C ILE A 93 21.20 9.53 -10.87
N ILE A 94 21.57 9.02 -9.69
CA ILE A 94 22.46 9.67 -8.74
C ILE A 94 23.75 8.87 -8.62
N GLN A 95 24.88 9.56 -8.48
CA GLN A 95 26.17 8.92 -8.19
C GLN A 95 26.31 8.76 -6.68
N VAL A 96 26.48 7.54 -6.20
CA VAL A 96 26.67 7.25 -4.78
C VAL A 96 28.04 6.61 -4.56
N THR A 97 28.66 6.95 -3.44
CA THR A 97 29.96 6.38 -3.04
C THR A 97 29.75 5.45 -1.86
N SER A 98 30.14 4.18 -1.99
CA SER A 98 30.13 3.22 -0.90
C SER A 98 31.41 2.38 -0.92
N LYS A 99 32.03 2.18 0.25
CA LYS A 99 33.31 1.45 0.40
C LYS A 99 34.39 1.90 -0.60
N GLY A 100 34.49 3.22 -0.84
CA GLY A 100 35.48 3.82 -1.75
C GLY A 100 35.20 3.62 -3.25
N LYS A 101 34.05 3.03 -3.63
CA LYS A 101 33.63 2.89 -5.02
C LYS A 101 32.43 3.78 -5.31
N THR A 102 32.49 4.50 -6.43
CA THR A 102 31.38 5.30 -6.94
C THR A 102 30.61 4.51 -8.00
N PHE A 103 29.29 4.46 -7.88
CA PHE A 103 28.42 3.82 -8.87
C PHE A 103 27.10 4.57 -9.03
N PRO A 104 26.50 4.54 -10.24
CA PRO A 104 25.20 5.14 -10.50
C PRO A 104 24.07 4.29 -9.90
N VAL A 105 23.11 4.93 -9.26
CA VAL A 105 21.87 4.32 -8.76
C VAL A 105 20.68 5.13 -9.24
N ASN A 106 19.60 4.47 -9.67
CA ASN A 106 18.32 5.14 -9.88
C ASN A 106 17.61 5.27 -8.53
N ILE A 107 17.44 6.49 -8.02
CA ILE A 107 16.85 6.70 -6.70
C ILE A 107 15.42 6.14 -6.59
N LEU A 108 14.67 6.12 -7.70
CA LEU A 108 13.31 5.58 -7.72
C LEU A 108 13.28 4.06 -7.49
N GLU A 109 14.37 3.34 -7.79
CA GLU A 109 14.46 1.90 -7.50
C GLU A 109 14.46 1.61 -6.00
N TYR A 110 14.77 2.60 -5.15
CA TYR A 110 14.62 2.47 -3.70
C TYR A 110 13.16 2.25 -3.30
N LEU A 111 12.20 2.92 -3.96
CA LEU A 111 10.78 2.75 -3.70
C LEU A 111 10.30 1.34 -4.05
N ALA A 112 10.94 0.72 -5.05
CA ALA A 112 10.65 -0.62 -5.54
C ALA A 112 11.49 -1.72 -4.85
N TYR A 113 12.06 -1.43 -3.68
CA TYR A 113 12.81 -2.44 -2.94
C TYR A 113 11.94 -3.66 -2.61
N GLY A 114 12.41 -4.85 -2.96
CA GLY A 114 11.66 -6.11 -2.78
C GLY A 114 10.65 -6.43 -3.90
N THR A 115 10.45 -5.53 -4.87
CA THR A 115 9.66 -5.81 -6.09
C THR A 115 10.55 -6.01 -7.33
N LEU A 116 11.85 -5.79 -7.19
CA LEU A 116 12.88 -5.94 -8.21
C LEU A 116 13.73 -7.18 -7.97
N GLU A 117 14.06 -7.89 -9.05
CA GLU A 117 15.09 -8.93 -9.07
C GLU A 117 16.22 -8.55 -10.01
N TYR A 118 17.47 -8.80 -9.59
CA TYR A 118 18.63 -8.61 -10.44
C TYR A 118 18.76 -9.77 -11.42
N LYS A 119 18.69 -9.47 -12.72
CA LYS A 119 18.98 -10.42 -13.80
C LYS A 119 20.30 -10.07 -14.47
N LYS A 120 21.23 -11.03 -14.50
CA LYS A 120 22.56 -10.87 -15.12
C LYS A 120 22.39 -10.44 -16.59
N GLY A 121 23.00 -9.32 -16.97
CA GLY A 121 22.91 -8.73 -18.31
C GLY A 121 21.73 -7.77 -18.53
N GLN A 122 20.69 -7.81 -17.71
CA GLN A 122 19.52 -6.91 -17.80
C GLN A 122 19.44 -5.89 -16.65
N GLY A 123 20.16 -6.12 -15.56
CA GLY A 123 20.09 -5.29 -14.35
C GLY A 123 18.87 -5.61 -13.50
N ASN A 124 18.39 -4.62 -12.74
CA ASN A 124 17.15 -4.75 -11.94
C ASN A 124 15.92 -4.81 -12.86
N VAL A 125 15.07 -5.81 -12.65
CA VAL A 125 13.84 -6.07 -13.43
C VAL A 125 12.67 -6.22 -12.46
N PHE A 126 11.53 -5.62 -12.78
CA PHE A 126 10.30 -5.77 -11.99
C PHE A 126 9.75 -7.19 -12.10
N VAL A 127 9.51 -7.79 -10.95
CA VAL A 127 8.85 -9.11 -10.82
C VAL A 127 7.36 -8.95 -10.52
N ARG A 128 6.98 -7.78 -10.01
CA ARG A 128 5.62 -7.43 -9.62
C ARG A 128 5.19 -6.17 -10.36
N GLU A 129 3.96 -6.17 -10.82
CA GLU A 129 3.32 -4.98 -11.34
C GLU A 129 3.09 -3.95 -10.21
N TYR A 130 3.03 -2.68 -10.59
CA TYR A 130 2.72 -1.56 -9.71
C TYR A 130 1.74 -0.61 -10.39
N PHE A 131 1.02 0.18 -9.59
CA PHE A 131 0.23 1.29 -10.11
C PHE A 131 1.13 2.51 -10.26
N PRO A 132 1.20 3.16 -11.44
CA PRO A 132 1.97 4.38 -11.61
C PRO A 132 1.37 5.51 -10.77
N GLY A 133 2.22 6.45 -10.36
CA GLY A 133 1.80 7.71 -9.76
C GLY A 133 1.69 8.83 -10.78
#